data_AF-C0QA64-F1
#
_entry.id   AF-C0QA64-F1
#
_cell.length_a   1.000
_cell.length_b   1.000
_cell.length_c   1.000
_cell.angle_alpha   90.00
_cell.angle_beta   90.00
_cell.angle_gamma   90.00
#
_symmetry.space_group_name_H-M   'P 1'
#
loop_
_entity.id
_entity.type
_entity.pdbx_description
1 polymer ?
#
loop_
_entity_poly.entity_id
_entity_poly.type
_entity_poly.pdbx_seq_one_letter_code
_entity_poly.pdbx_strand_id
1 'polypeptide(L)'
;MFAKTADDLREMVLQNPGTSPSIFLRDDSFAAWCYDNRDLSWLKSAFNRDADPDDCRKWGISPPEWKVNVEMAGLALKVSAMR
;
A
#
# COMPACT_ATOMS: atom_id res chain seq x y z
N MET A 1 8.78 7.57 10.35
CA MET A 1 8.55 6.12 10.60
C MET A 1 7.59 5.65 9.52
N PHE A 2 7.80 4.45 8.97
CA PHE A 2 6.95 3.90 7.90
C PHE A 2 6.10 2.75 8.43
N ALA A 3 4.89 2.60 7.90
CA ALA A 3 4.00 1.48 8.18
C ALA A 3 4.58 0.18 7.62
N LYS A 4 4.39 -0.93 8.34
CA LYS A 4 4.78 -2.27 7.88
C LYS A 4 3.57 -3.10 7.45
N THR A 5 2.37 -2.72 7.91
CA THR A 5 1.10 -3.37 7.59
C THR A 5 0.01 -2.34 7.31
N ALA A 6 -1.13 -2.78 6.77
CA ALA A 6 -2.30 -1.91 6.59
C ALA A 6 -2.89 -1.44 7.92
N ASP A 7 -2.81 -2.25 8.98
CA ASP A 7 -3.27 -1.86 10.31
C ASP A 7 -2.33 -0.80 10.93
N ASP A 8 -1.01 -0.98 10.80
CA ASP A 8 -0.03 0.05 11.21
C ASP A 8 -0.31 1.38 10.48
N LEU A 9 -0.58 1.31 9.18
CA LEU A 9 -0.89 2.48 8.36
C LEU A 9 -2.19 3.16 8.85
N ARG A 10 -3.23 2.38 9.15
CA ARG A 10 -4.48 2.89 9.71
C ARG A 10 -4.22 3.62 11.03
N GLU A 11 -3.44 3.04 11.94
CA GLU A 11 -3.10 3.66 13.22
C GLU A 11 -2.33 4.96 13.03
N MET A 12 -1.31 4.97 12.16
CA MET A 12 -0.53 6.18 11.86
C MET A 12 -1.39 7.30 11.27
N VAL A 13 -2.33 6.97 10.38
CA VAL A 13 -3.27 7.94 9.80
C VAL A 13 -4.20 8.51 10.89
N LEU A 14 -4.71 7.68 11.80
CA LEU A 14 -5.58 8.11 12.89
C LEU A 14 -4.85 9.02 13.89
N GLN A 15 -3.58 8.73 14.17
CA GLN A 15 -2.74 9.54 15.06
C GLN A 15 -2.30 10.87 14.42
N ASN A 16 -2.33 10.97 13.10
CA ASN A 16 -1.86 12.15 12.35
C ASN A 16 -2.96 12.69 11.41
N PRO A 17 -4.07 13.20 11.96
CA PRO A 17 -5.16 13.75 11.16
C PRO A 17 -4.67 14.89 10.26
N GLY A 18 -5.19 14.95 9.03
CA GLY A 18 -4.79 15.95 8.03
C GLY A 18 -3.51 15.63 7.25
N THR A 19 -2.69 14.66 7.70
CA THR A 19 -1.45 14.28 7.01
C THR A 19 -1.71 13.25 5.91
N SER A 20 -1.16 13.40 4.70
CA SER A 20 -1.41 12.44 3.60
C SER A 20 -0.99 11.02 4.00
N PRO A 21 -1.82 9.99 3.78
CA PRO A 21 -1.45 8.60 4.11
C PRO A 21 -0.17 8.12 3.42
N SER A 22 0.15 8.68 2.24
CA SER A 22 1.33 8.30 1.47
C SER A 22 2.65 8.56 2.21
N ILE A 23 2.71 9.52 3.15
CA ILE A 23 3.94 9.80 3.90
C ILE A 23 4.39 8.63 4.80
N PHE A 24 3.48 7.72 5.11
CA PHE A 24 3.74 6.56 5.94
C PHE A 24 4.11 5.32 5.11
N LEU A 25 4.03 5.42 3.78
CA LEU A 25 4.59 4.42 2.87
C LEU A 25 6.07 4.71 2.68
N ARG A 26 6.91 3.67 2.70
CA ARG A 26 8.35 3.85 2.45
C ARG A 26 8.54 4.19 0.97
N ASP A 27 9.26 5.27 0.66
CA ASP A 27 9.36 5.82 -0.70
C ASP A 27 9.81 4.80 -1.77
N ASP A 28 10.70 3.89 -1.42
CA ASP A 28 11.22 2.83 -2.31
C ASP A 28 10.42 1.52 -2.26
N SER A 29 9.27 1.51 -1.60
CA SER A 29 8.43 0.31 -1.44
C SER A 29 7.48 0.09 -2.61
N PHE A 30 7.11 -1.18 -2.78
CA PHE A 30 6.07 -1.55 -3.72
C PHE A 30 4.71 -0.89 -3.39
N ALA A 31 4.41 -0.64 -2.12
CA ALA A 31 3.20 0.07 -1.70
C ALA A 31 3.18 1.53 -2.19
N ALA A 32 4.29 2.26 -2.05
CA ALA A 32 4.40 3.64 -2.54
C ALA A 32 4.24 3.69 -4.07
N TRP A 33 4.92 2.79 -4.79
CA TRP A 33 4.77 2.70 -6.24
C TRP A 33 3.32 2.35 -6.65
N CYS A 34 2.68 1.41 -5.96
CA CYS A 34 1.28 1.08 -6.20
C CYS A 34 0.34 2.27 -5.96
N TYR A 35 0.55 3.04 -4.90
CA TYR A 35 -0.24 4.24 -4.60
C TYR A 35 -0.17 5.27 -5.74
N ASP A 36 1.00 5.48 -6.32
CA ASP A 36 1.20 6.45 -7.40
C ASP A 36 0.76 5.95 -8.79
N ASN A 37 0.80 4.64 -9.03
CA ASN A 37 0.70 4.06 -10.38
C ASN A 37 -0.50 3.14 -10.61
N ARG A 38 -1.32 2.88 -9.58
CA ARG A 38 -2.48 1.97 -9.66
C ARG A 38 -3.73 2.63 -9.08
N ASP A 39 -4.86 2.29 -9.66
CA ASP A 39 -6.16 2.72 -9.15
C ASP A 39 -6.74 1.72 -8.13
N LEU A 40 -7.82 2.13 -7.45
CA LEU A 40 -8.51 1.29 -6.46
C LEU A 40 -9.09 0.00 -7.06
N SER A 41 -9.46 0.00 -8.35
CA SER A 41 -10.01 -1.17 -9.03
C SER A 41 -8.93 -2.24 -9.21
N TRP A 42 -7.76 -1.83 -9.70
CA TRP A 42 -6.59 -2.67 -9.84
C TRP A 42 -6.16 -3.22 -8.49
N LEU A 43 -6.06 -2.39 -7.45
CA LEU A 43 -5.63 -2.83 -6.11
C LEU A 43 -6.61 -3.83 -5.50
N LYS A 44 -7.92 -3.61 -5.68
CA LYS A 44 -8.94 -4.56 -5.25
C LYS A 44 -8.81 -5.89 -5.98
N SER A 45 -8.59 -5.87 -7.30
CA SER A 45 -8.36 -7.10 -8.07
C SER A 45 -7.06 -7.81 -7.63
N ALA A 46 -5.97 -7.05 -7.49
CA ALA A 46 -4.66 -7.51 -7.07
C ALA A 46 -4.69 -8.21 -5.70
N PHE A 47 -5.38 -7.64 -4.72
CA PHE A 47 -5.48 -8.24 -3.38
C PHE A 47 -6.17 -9.61 -3.38
N ASN A 48 -7.11 -9.82 -4.31
CA ASN A 48 -7.90 -11.05 -4.42
C ASN A 48 -7.28 -12.12 -5.34
N ARG A 49 -6.09 -11.86 -5.89
CA ARG A 49 -5.33 -12.85 -6.68
C ARG A 49 -4.04 -13.25 -5.98
N ASP A 50 -3.35 -14.23 -6.57
CA ASP A 50 -1.99 -14.56 -6.17
C ASP A 50 -1.03 -13.43 -6.49
N ALA A 51 0.05 -13.34 -5.70
CA ALA A 51 1.07 -12.34 -5.91
C ALA A 51 1.70 -12.49 -7.30
N ASP A 52 1.90 -11.36 -7.96
CA ASP A 52 2.52 -11.35 -9.28
C ASP A 52 4.01 -11.73 -9.14
N PRO A 53 4.49 -12.83 -9.76
CA PRO A 53 5.87 -13.26 -9.63
C PRO A 53 6.89 -12.25 -10.17
N ASP A 54 6.50 -11.46 -11.18
CA ASP A 54 7.39 -10.46 -11.77
C ASP A 54 7.52 -9.24 -10.86
N ASP A 55 6.43 -8.82 -10.20
CA ASP A 55 6.50 -7.79 -9.16
C ASP A 55 7.36 -8.29 -7.98
N CYS A 56 7.13 -9.51 -7.50
CA CYS A 56 7.91 -10.10 -6.40
C CYS A 56 9.41 -10.08 -6.71
N ARG A 57 9.79 -10.47 -7.94
CA ARG A 57 11.19 -10.44 -8.40
C ARG A 57 11.73 -9.03 -8.54
N LYS A 58 10.97 -8.13 -9.18
CA LYS A 58 11.37 -6.74 -9.43
C LYS A 58 11.63 -5.98 -8.14
N TRP A 59 10.77 -6.18 -7.14
CA TRP A 59 10.80 -5.45 -5.88
C TRP A 59 11.56 -6.19 -4.77
N GLY A 60 12.03 -7.41 -5.04
CA GLY A 60 12.75 -8.23 -4.05
C GLY A 60 11.91 -8.59 -2.83
N ILE A 61 10.61 -8.83 -3.02
CA ILE A 61 9.64 -9.13 -1.96
C ILE A 61 9.03 -10.53 -2.14
N SER A 62 8.64 -11.14 -1.04
CA SER A 62 7.91 -12.40 -1.03
C SER A 62 6.43 -12.22 -1.41
N PRO A 63 5.73 -13.29 -1.82
CA PRO A 63 4.29 -13.23 -2.12
C PRO A 63 3.42 -12.67 -0.97
N PRO A 64 3.67 -13.01 0.32
CA PRO A 64 2.94 -12.37 1.41
C PRO A 64 3.22 -10.87 1.54
N GLU A 65 4.48 -10.45 1.41
CA GLU A 65 4.86 -9.02 1.45
C GLU A 65 4.22 -8.25 0.30
N TRP A 66 4.12 -8.85 -0.89
CA TRP A 66 3.39 -8.26 -2.02
C TRP A 66 1.94 -7.96 -1.66
N LYS A 67 1.22 -8.90 -1.05
CA LYS A 67 -0.18 -8.68 -0.62
C LYS A 67 -0.30 -7.57 0.41
N VAL A 68 0.60 -7.52 1.39
CA VAL A 68 0.64 -6.46 2.40
C VAL A 68 0.86 -5.09 1.76
N ASN A 69 1.75 -4.98 0.79
CA ASN A 69 2.01 -3.73 0.08
C ASN A 69 0.81 -3.28 -0.78
N VAL A 70 0.13 -4.20 -1.46
CA VAL A 70 -1.11 -3.92 -2.21
C VAL A 70 -2.20 -3.41 -1.27
N GLU A 71 -2.37 -4.03 -0.11
CA GLU A 71 -3.36 -3.63 0.87
C GLU A 71 -3.08 -2.23 1.45
N MET A 72 -1.82 -1.95 1.82
CA MET A 72 -1.38 -0.63 2.29
C MET A 72 -1.65 0.47 1.25
N ALA A 73 -1.28 0.24 -0.01
CA ALA A 73 -1.56 1.18 -1.09
C ALA A 73 -3.07 1.42 -1.26
N GLY A 74 -3.87 0.36 -1.19
CA GLY A 74 -5.33 0.43 -1.27
C GLY A 74 -5.95 1.22 -0.11
N LEU A 75 -5.45 1.05 1.11
CA LEU A 75 -5.89 1.83 2.27
C LEU A 75 -5.52 3.31 2.11
N ALA A 76 -4.27 3.59 1.71
CA ALA A 76 -3.79 4.95 1.52
C ALA A 76 -4.64 5.73 0.49
N LEU A 77 -4.97 5.11 -0.65
CA LEU A 77 -5.84 5.73 -1.65
C LEU A 77 -7.28 5.94 -1.16
N LYS A 78 -7.87 4.97 -0.46
CA LYS A 78 -9.22 5.10 0.10
C LYS A 78 -9.31 6.27 1.08
N VAL A 79 -8.34 6.38 1.98
CA VAL A 79 -8.29 7.48 2.95
C VAL A 79 -8.07 8.82 2.24
N SER A 80 -7.23 8.85 1.19
CA SER A 80 -6.98 10.08 0.42
C SER A 80 -8.23 10.57 -0.31
N ALA A 81 -9.10 9.66 -0.79
CA ALA A 81 -10.34 9.99 -1.49
C ALA A 81 -11.49 10.44 -0.58
N MET A 82 -11.38 10.23 0.73
CA MET A 82 -12.41 10.63 1.73
C MET A 82 -12.16 12.01 2.34
N ARG A 83 -11.11 12.71 1.90
CA ARG A 83 -10.74 14.06 2.35
C ARG A 83 -11.17 15.10 1.33
#